data_AF-A0A510IF25-F1
#
_entry.id   AF-A0A510IF25-F1
#
_cell.length_a   1.000
_cell.length_b   1.000
_cell.length_c   1.000
_cell.angle_alpha   90.00
_cell.angle_beta   90.00
_cell.angle_gamma   90.00
#
_symmetry.space_group_name_H-M   'P 1'
#
loop_
_entity.id
_entity.type
_entity.pdbx_description
1 polymer ?
#
loop_
_entity_poly.entity_id
_entity_poly.type
_entity_poly.pdbx_seq_one_letter_code
_entity_poly.pdbx_strand_id
1 'polypeptide(L)'
;MNIKYPLVGTVVMPVLTFIMYNAAAEAAQGIHTEFEGRRAGFWTLVYDVAETLGTKGSLVIGGAASVLMLLWLVKVIKANNAQKEVEVEA
;
A
#
# COMPACT_ATOMS: atom_id res chain seq x y z
N MET A 1 21.00 4.03 -0.41
CA MET A 1 19.58 4.44 -0.57
C MET A 1 18.82 4.14 0.73
N ASN A 2 17.97 5.05 1.24
CA ASN A 2 17.42 4.92 2.60
C ASN A 2 16.37 3.79 2.67
N ILE A 3 16.70 2.68 3.36
CA ILE A 3 15.90 1.46 3.44
C ILE A 3 14.56 1.65 4.17
N LYS A 4 14.41 2.75 4.92
CA LYS A 4 13.21 3.06 5.70
C LYS A 4 11.96 3.19 4.83
N TYR A 5 12.06 3.82 3.66
CA TYR A 5 10.91 4.06 2.78
C TYR A 5 10.29 2.79 2.18
N PRO A 6 11.06 1.87 1.55
CA PRO A 6 10.50 0.62 1.05
C PRO A 6 9.96 -0.25 2.19
N LEU A 7 10.61 -0.24 3.36
CA LEU A 7 10.19 -1.03 4.52
C LEU A 7 8.83 -0.55 5.06
N VAL A 8 8.65 0.76 5.20
CA VAL A 8 7.36 1.38 5.53
C VAL A 8 6.31 1.04 4.46
N GLY A 9 6.65 1.13 3.17
CA GLY A 9 5.76 0.77 2.07
C GLY A 9 5.23 -0.66 2.17
N THR A 10 6.10 -1.63 2.46
CA THR A 10 5.72 -3.04 2.66
C THR A 10 4.74 -3.27 3.81
N VAL A 11 4.76 -2.43 4.84
CA VAL A 11 3.85 -2.57 6.00
C VAL A 11 2.55 -1.77 5.78
N VAL A 12 2.64 -0.59 5.18
CA VAL A 12 1.49 0.30 4.96
C VAL A 12 0.56 -0.24 3.86
N MET A 13 1.09 -0.87 2.80
CA MET A 13 0.25 -1.36 1.69
C MET A 13 -0.74 -2.46 2.10
N PRO A 14 -0.36 -3.48 2.90
CA PRO A 14 -1.33 -4.44 3.44
C PRO A 14 -2.43 -3.78 4.28
N VAL A 15 -2.09 -2.77 5.09
CA VAL A 15 -3.06 -2.03 5.89
C VAL A 15 -4.04 -1.26 5.01
N LEU A 16 -3.55 -0.53 4.01
CA LEU A 16 -4.40 0.16 3.03
C LEU A 16 -5.30 -0.82 2.25
N THR A 17 -4.75 -1.96 1.86
CA THR A 17 -5.50 -3.02 1.16
C THR A 17 -6.66 -3.53 2.02
N PHE A 18 -6.41 -3.75 3.30
CA PHE A 18 -7.43 -4.19 4.25
C PHE A 18 -8.53 -3.15 4.43
N ILE A 19 -8.16 -1.87 4.52
CA ILE A 19 -9.14 -0.78 4.62
C ILE A 19 -9.99 -0.69 3.35
N MET A 20 -9.38 -0.75 2.16
CA MET A 20 -10.11 -0.77 0.89
C MET A 20 -11.03 -1.98 0.78
N TYR A 21 -10.60 -3.16 1.24
CA TYR A 21 -11.45 -4.34 1.24
C TYR A 21 -12.70 -4.17 2.12
N ASN A 22 -12.52 -3.65 3.34
CA ASN A 22 -13.65 -3.39 4.24
C ASN A 22 -14.57 -2.30 3.68
N ALA A 23 -14.01 -1.21 3.15
CA ALA A 23 -14.77 -0.15 2.49
C ALA A 23 -15.63 -0.72 1.34
N ALA A 24 -15.06 -1.57 0.50
CA ALA A 24 -15.77 -2.22 -0.58
C ALA A 24 -16.85 -3.20 -0.08
N ALA A 25 -16.61 -3.87 1.06
CA ALA A 25 -17.58 -4.77 1.67
C ALA A 25 -18.75 -4.01 2.30
N GLU A 26 -18.49 -2.88 2.96
CA GLU A 26 -19.50 -1.95 3.50
C GLU A 26 -20.38 -1.39 2.37
N ALA A 27 -19.75 -0.92 1.29
CA ALA A 27 -20.46 -0.42 0.11
C ALA A 27 -21.33 -1.51 -0.53
N ALA A 28 -20.85 -2.75 -0.60
CA ALA A 28 -21.64 -3.89 -1.10
C ALA A 28 -22.86 -4.23 -0.23
N GLN A 29 -22.84 -3.84 1.06
CA GLN A 29 -23.97 -3.96 1.98
C GLN A 29 -24.91 -2.75 1.95
N GLY A 30 -24.64 -1.76 1.09
CA GLY A 30 -25.41 -0.51 0.99
C GLY A 30 -25.11 0.49 2.11
N ILE A 31 -24.01 0.30 2.85
CA ILE A 31 -23.56 1.24 3.87
C ILE A 31 -22.65 2.26 3.19
N HIS A 32 -23.18 3.45 2.93
CA HIS A 32 -22.40 4.57 2.42
C HIS A 32 -21.89 5.41 3.59
N THR A 33 -20.58 5.41 3.79
CA THR A 33 -19.92 6.15 4.86
C THR A 33 -19.61 7.57 4.37
N GLU A 34 -20.30 8.58 4.91
CA GLU A 34 -19.98 9.98 4.65
C GLU A 34 -18.80 10.42 5.54
N PHE A 35 -17.76 10.97 4.91
CA PHE A 35 -16.58 11.48 5.61
C PHE A 35 -16.63 13.00 5.73
N GLU A 36 -16.49 13.52 6.94
CA GLU A 36 -16.38 14.96 7.21
C GLU A 36 -15.00 15.34 7.80
N GLY A 37 -14.50 16.53 7.45
CA GLY A 37 -13.29 17.13 8.04
C GLY A 37 -12.04 17.16 7.14
N ARG A 38 -10.89 17.55 7.72
CA ARG A 38 -9.66 17.91 6.98
C ARG A 38 -9.04 16.74 6.17
N ARG A 39 -9.34 15.49 6.54
CA ARG A 39 -8.86 14.28 5.82
C ARG A 39 -9.95 13.59 5.01
N ALA A 40 -11.16 14.16 4.96
CA ALA A 40 -12.31 13.57 4.27
C ALA A 40 -11.99 13.26 2.80
N GLY A 41 -11.45 14.23 2.05
CA GLY A 41 -11.19 14.04 0.62
C GLY A 41 -10.26 12.86 0.28
N PHE A 42 -9.28 12.54 1.13
CA PHE A 42 -8.45 11.35 0.93
C PHE A 42 -9.23 10.06 1.20
N TRP A 43 -10.01 10.02 2.28
CA TRP A 43 -10.82 8.85 2.63
C TRP A 43 -11.97 8.61 1.64
N THR A 44 -12.61 9.68 1.17
CA THR A 44 -13.61 9.63 0.10
C THR A 44 -13.02 9.01 -1.16
N LEU A 45 -11.84 9.44 -1.61
CA LEU A 45 -11.18 8.83 -2.77
C LEU A 45 -10.88 7.34 -2.57
N VAL A 46 -10.40 6.96 -1.38
CA VAL A 46 -10.11 5.55 -1.07
C VAL A 46 -11.40 4.72 -1.09
N TYR A 47 -12.50 5.24 -0.55
CA TYR A 47 -13.80 4.57 -0.51
C TYR A 47 -14.45 4.51 -1.90
N ASP A 48 -14.40 5.58 -2.70
CA ASP A 48 -14.90 5.60 -4.09
C ASP A 48 -14.15 4.59 -4.96
N VAL A 49 -12.82 4.52 -4.81
CA VAL A 49 -11.98 3.54 -5.50
C VAL A 49 -12.32 2.12 -5.01
N ALA A 50 -12.53 1.92 -3.70
CA ALA A 50 -12.92 0.63 -3.17
C ALA A 50 -14.29 0.16 -3.66
N GLU A 51 -15.27 1.06 -3.74
CA GLU A 51 -16.62 0.79 -4.24
C GLU A 51 -16.59 0.42 -5.72
N THR A 52 -15.85 1.18 -6.54
CA THR A 52 -15.73 0.92 -7.98
C THR A 52 -14.98 -0.37 -8.30
N LEU A 53 -13.96 -0.73 -7.52
CA LEU A 53 -13.21 -1.98 -7.68
C LEU A 53 -13.90 -3.20 -7.08
N GLY A 54 -14.74 -2.99 -6.06
CA GLY A 54 -15.30 -4.05 -5.24
C GLY A 54 -14.25 -4.80 -4.43
N THR A 55 -14.72 -5.76 -3.63
CA THR A 55 -13.87 -6.55 -2.72
C THR A 55 -12.78 -7.35 -3.44
N LYS A 56 -13.11 -7.95 -4.60
CA LYS A 56 -12.14 -8.69 -5.41
C LYS A 56 -11.09 -7.78 -6.03
N GLY A 57 -11.50 -6.63 -6.59
CA GLY A 57 -10.58 -5.68 -7.20
C GLY A 57 -9.60 -5.09 -6.18
N SER A 58 -10.11 -4.75 -4.99
CA SER A 58 -9.29 -4.22 -3.90
C SER A 58 -8.20 -5.21 -3.45
N LEU A 59 -8.52 -6.50 -3.34
CA LEU A 59 -7.53 -7.54 -3.00
C LEU A 59 -6.50 -7.76 -4.11
N VAL A 60 -6.91 -7.76 -5.37
CA VAL A 60 -6.00 -7.97 -6.51
C VAL A 60 -5.02 -6.80 -6.64
N ILE A 61 -5.50 -5.56 -6.60
CA ILE A 61 -4.64 -4.37 -6.68
C ILE A 61 -3.75 -4.26 -5.44
N GLY A 62 -4.31 -4.41 -4.25
CA GLY A 62 -3.55 -4.34 -3.00
C GLY A 62 -2.49 -5.43 -2.88
N GLY A 63 -2.82 -6.65 -3.30
CA GLY A 63 -1.88 -7.77 -3.40
C GLY A 63 -0.74 -7.48 -4.39
N ALA A 64 -1.07 -7.05 -5.61
CA ALA A 64 -0.07 -6.69 -6.61
C ALA A 64 0.86 -5.56 -6.13
N ALA A 65 0.30 -4.52 -5.51
CA ALA A 65 1.08 -3.40 -4.99
C ALA A 65 1.98 -3.82 -3.80
N SER A 66 1.53 -4.73 -2.96
CA SER A 66 2.33 -5.30 -1.87
C SER A 66 3.52 -6.09 -2.40
N VAL A 67 3.32 -6.88 -3.47
CA VAL A 67 4.40 -7.62 -4.15
C VAL A 67 5.41 -6.65 -4.76
N LEU A 68 4.95 -5.58 -5.42
CA LEU A 68 5.85 -4.55 -5.98
C LEU A 68 6.70 -3.87 -4.89
N MET A 69 6.12 -3.58 -3.72
CA MET A 69 6.87 -3.01 -2.59
C MET A 69 7.92 -3.98 -2.06
N LEU A 70 7.62 -5.28 -1.99
CA LEU A 70 8.59 -6.31 -1.61
C LEU A 70 9.76 -6.38 -2.60
N LEU A 71 9.46 -6.40 -3.90
CA LEU A 71 10.49 -6.40 -4.94
C LEU A 71 11.37 -5.15 -4.87
N TRP A 72 10.76 -3.99 -4.61
CA TRP A 72 11.50 -2.76 -4.40
C TRP A 72 12.40 -2.83 -3.16
N LEU A 73 11.89 -3.32 -2.03
CA LEU A 73 12.66 -3.52 -0.81
C LEU A 73 13.87 -4.43 -1.04
N VAL A 74 13.68 -5.56 -1.74
CA VAL A 74 14.77 -6.48 -2.10
C VAL A 74 15.82 -5.77 -2.96
N LYS A 75 15.40 -4.99 -3.95
CA LYS A 75 16.31 -4.20 -4.80
C LYS A 75 17.12 -3.18 -3.98
N VAL A 76 16.48 -2.50 -3.01
CA VAL A 76 17.14 -1.54 -2.12
C VAL A 76 18.17 -2.23 -1.22
N ILE A 77 17.83 -3.38 -0.64
CA ILE A 77 18.73 -4.16 0.21
C ILE A 77 19.96 -4.60 -0.58
N LYS A 78 19.76 -5.17 -1.78
CA LYS A 78 20.87 -5.60 -2.65
C LYS A 78 21.79 -4.44 -3.02
N ALA A 79 21.23 -3.29 -3.38
CA ALA A 79 22.02 -2.10 -3.71
C ALA A 79 22.84 -1.58 -2.51
N ASN A 80 22.24 -1.57 -1.30
CA ASN A 80 22.95 -1.13 -0.09
C ASN A 80 24.06 -2.12 0.33
N ASN A 81 23.87 -3.43 0.14
CA ASN A 81 24.91 -4.42 0.44
C ASN A 81 26.10 -4.31 -0.51
N ALA A 82 25.85 -4.15 -1.82
CA ALA A 82 26.91 -3.94 -2.81
C ALA A 82 27.75 -2.69 -2.52
N GLN A 83 27.13 -1.61 -2.02
CA GLN A 83 27.88 -0.40 -1.62
C GLN A 83 28.78 -0.64 -0.40
N LYS A 84 28.33 -1.43 0.58
CA LYS A 84 29.12 -1.76 1.76
C LYS A 84 30.37 -2.59 1.43
N GLU A 85 30.27 -3.50 0.47
CA GLU A 85 31.42 -4.33 0.06
C GLU A 85 32.52 -3.46 -0.58
N VAL A 86 32.15 -2.50 -1.44
CA VAL A 86 33.10 -1.58 -2.08
C VAL A 86 33.78 -0.64 -1.07
N GLU A 87 33.07 -0.20 -0.03
CA GLU A 87 33.65 0.66 1.03
C GLU A 87 34.62 -0.11 1.95
N VAL A 88 34.47 -1.42 2.07
CA VAL A 88 35.37 -2.28 2.87
C VAL A 88 36.66 -2.62 2.09
N GLU A 89 36.61 -2.60 0.76
CA GLU A 89 37.77 -2.84 -0.12
C GLU A 89 38.56 -1.58 -0.49
N ALA A 90 38.04 -0.38 -0.19
CA ALA A 90 38.67 0.92 -0.49
C ALA A 90 39.41 1.52 0.71
#